data_AF-A0A920BLF0-F1
#
_entry.id   AF-A0A920BLF0-F1
#
_cell.length_a   1.000
_cell.length_b   1.000
_cell.length_c   1.000
_cell.angle_alpha   90.00
_cell.angle_beta   90.00
_cell.angle_gamma   90.00
#
_symmetry.space_group_name_H-M   'P 1'
#
loop_
_entity.id
_entity.type
_entity.pdbx_description
1 polymer ?
#
loop_
_entity_poly.entity_id
_entity_poly.type
_entity_poly.pdbx_seq_one_letter_code
_entity_poly.pdbx_strand_id
1 'polypeptide(L)'
;MELKRQVQCDPKRWRTYFRRYGERTALGRAEVSLTIDNTAKVIPLDFNEITISRTLFRNGDSEYAMNNVPCRLLDIQEMLSDSGVGRHQHVIVSQGQIDAVLNAKPEDRRSIIEEAAGVLKFRKRREKSERRLRSTEENITRLQDLLREVKRQLKPLERQADAARRHGSLFEELKTLKRHLAGRELTALREGLNAVQLAKTQLASDDRKLKQS
;
A
#
# COMPACT_ATOMS: atom_id res chain seq x y z
N MET A 1 -20.30 -3.30 -40.06
CA MET A 1 -20.30 -2.60 -38.76
C MET A 1 -21.42 -1.57 -38.80
N GLU A 2 -22.67 -2.02 -38.77
CA GLU A 2 -23.79 -1.09 -38.64
C GLU A 2 -23.84 -0.66 -37.19
N LEU A 3 -23.32 0.54 -36.92
CA LEU A 3 -23.69 1.28 -35.72
C LEU A 3 -25.20 1.49 -35.81
N LYS A 4 -26.00 0.59 -35.20
CA LYS A 4 -27.38 0.91 -34.87
C LYS A 4 -27.31 2.09 -33.92
N ARG A 5 -27.38 3.30 -34.47
CA ARG A 5 -27.59 4.54 -33.72
C ARG A 5 -29.00 4.50 -33.18
N GLN A 6 -29.23 3.69 -32.16
CA GLN A 6 -30.15 4.06 -31.11
C GLN A 6 -29.36 4.90 -30.12
N VAL A 7 -28.92 6.08 -30.59
CA VAL A 7 -28.80 7.22 -29.69
C VAL A 7 -30.23 7.49 -29.27
N GLN A 8 -30.69 6.81 -28.22
CA GLN A 8 -31.92 7.17 -27.55
C GLN A 8 -31.62 8.46 -26.79
N CYS A 9 -31.37 9.54 -27.54
CA CYS A 9 -31.45 10.89 -27.05
C CYS A 9 -32.92 11.08 -26.73
N ASP A 10 -33.30 10.87 -25.48
CA ASP A 10 -34.58 11.34 -24.99
C ASP A 10 -34.68 12.84 -25.37
N PRO A 11 -35.56 13.22 -26.31
CA PRO A 11 -35.59 14.58 -26.87
C PRO A 11 -35.86 15.64 -25.80
N LYS A 12 -36.33 15.21 -24.61
CA LYS A 12 -36.61 16.08 -23.48
C LYS A 12 -35.40 16.35 -22.58
N ARG A 13 -34.28 15.62 -22.72
CA ARG A 13 -33.18 15.60 -21.73
C ARG A 13 -31.85 16.18 -22.19
N TRP A 14 -31.55 16.24 -23.49
CA TRP A 14 -30.24 16.69 -23.99
C TRP A 14 -30.11 18.20 -24.20
N ARG A 15 -31.23 18.94 -24.17
CA ARG A 15 -31.30 20.34 -24.63
C ARG A 15 -31.07 21.39 -23.56
N THR A 16 -30.39 21.03 -22.48
CA THR A 16 -30.12 21.96 -21.40
C THR A 16 -28.83 21.53 -20.77
N TYR A 17 -27.72 22.22 -21.04
CA TYR A 17 -26.64 22.11 -20.06
C TYR A 17 -26.06 23.40 -19.52
N PHE A 18 -25.93 24.53 -20.23
CA PHE A 18 -25.50 25.76 -19.51
C PHE A 18 -26.02 27.10 -20.01
N ARG A 19 -26.95 27.15 -20.98
CA ARG A 19 -27.56 28.42 -21.39
C ARG A 19 -29.07 28.31 -21.54
N ARG A 20 -29.77 29.24 -20.87
CA ARG A 20 -31.22 29.37 -20.86
C ARG A 20 -31.73 29.70 -22.26
N TYR A 21 -32.58 28.84 -22.82
CA TYR A 21 -33.57 29.22 -23.83
C TYR A 21 -34.90 28.57 -23.45
N GLY A 22 -35.84 29.38 -22.94
CA GLY A 22 -37.18 28.99 -22.51
C GLY A 22 -37.39 28.79 -21.00
N GLU A 23 -38.65 28.55 -20.62
CA GLU A 23 -39.21 28.42 -19.25
C GLU A 23 -38.88 27.09 -18.53
N ARG A 24 -37.76 26.43 -18.83
CA ARG A 24 -37.36 25.20 -18.12
C ARG A 24 -36.36 25.50 -17.02
N THR A 25 -36.59 24.89 -15.86
CA THR A 25 -35.69 24.93 -14.70
C THR A 25 -34.36 24.24 -15.03
N ALA A 26 -33.26 24.79 -14.52
CA ALA A 26 -31.92 24.22 -14.75
C ALA A 26 -31.77 22.91 -13.98
N LEU A 27 -31.51 21.82 -14.69
CA LEU A 27 -31.21 20.51 -14.10
C LEU A 27 -29.76 20.50 -13.57
N GLY A 28 -29.55 19.92 -12.38
CA GLY A 28 -28.23 19.86 -11.72
C GLY A 28 -27.29 18.75 -12.19
N ARG A 29 -27.72 17.94 -13.18
CA ARG A 29 -26.94 16.83 -13.76
C ARG A 29 -27.30 16.63 -15.23
N ALA A 30 -26.32 16.23 -16.05
CA ALA A 30 -26.54 15.71 -17.41
C ALA A 30 -26.02 14.29 -17.48
N GLU A 31 -26.77 13.43 -18.14
CA GLU A 31 -26.40 12.04 -18.37
C GLU A 31 -26.43 11.79 -19.88
N VAL A 32 -25.36 11.19 -20.40
CA VAL A 32 -25.27 10.73 -21.79
C VAL A 32 -24.98 9.25 -21.75
N SER A 33 -25.80 8.44 -22.40
CA SER A 33 -25.59 7.01 -22.59
C SER A 33 -25.34 6.68 -24.05
N LEU A 34 -24.37 5.80 -24.30
CA LEU A 34 -24.03 5.25 -25.60
C LEU A 34 -24.12 3.74 -25.52
N THR A 35 -24.96 3.16 -26.35
CA THR A 35 -25.13 1.70 -26.45
C THR A 35 -24.40 1.21 -27.70
N ILE A 36 -23.52 0.23 -27.52
CA ILE A 36 -22.68 -0.35 -28.56
C ILE A 36 -23.02 -1.83 -28.68
N ASP A 37 -23.35 -2.25 -29.90
CA ASP A 37 -23.47 -3.66 -30.26
C ASP A 37 -22.06 -4.29 -30.35
N ASN A 38 -21.79 -5.29 -29.52
CA ASN A 38 -20.55 -6.05 -29.42
C ASN A 38 -20.72 -7.51 -29.87
N THR A 39 -21.66 -7.81 -30.77
CA THR A 39 -21.84 -9.13 -31.39
C THR A 39 -20.57 -9.69 -32.03
N ALA A 40 -19.73 -8.83 -32.60
CA ALA A 40 -18.44 -9.20 -33.18
C ALA A 40 -17.31 -9.41 -32.16
N LYS A 41 -17.58 -9.24 -30.85
CA LYS A 41 -16.62 -9.38 -29.73
C LYS A 41 -15.29 -8.64 -29.94
N VAL A 42 -15.37 -7.45 -30.54
CA VAL A 42 -14.19 -6.59 -30.75
C VAL A 42 -13.73 -5.99 -29.41
N ILE A 43 -14.67 -5.78 -28.49
CA ILE A 43 -14.38 -5.40 -27.10
C ILE A 43 -14.26 -6.68 -26.27
N PRO A 44 -13.22 -6.83 -25.42
CA PRO A 44 -12.98 -8.03 -24.60
C PRO A 44 -13.94 -8.13 -23.40
N LEU A 45 -15.24 -8.20 -23.68
CA LEU A 45 -16.32 -8.39 -22.72
C LEU A 45 -17.26 -9.48 -23.23
N ASP A 46 -17.81 -10.27 -22.31
CA ASP A 46 -18.72 -11.38 -22.64
C ASP A 46 -20.14 -10.92 -23.02
N PHE A 47 -20.40 -9.61 -22.96
CA PHE A 47 -21.69 -9.04 -23.30
C PHE A 47 -21.77 -8.71 -24.79
N ASN A 48 -22.92 -9.08 -25.39
CA ASN A 48 -23.25 -8.76 -26.78
C ASN A 48 -23.67 -7.29 -26.97
N GLU A 49 -24.05 -6.60 -25.90
CA GLU A 49 -24.41 -5.19 -25.91
C GLU A 49 -23.79 -4.51 -24.70
N ILE A 50 -23.17 -3.34 -24.92
CA ILE A 50 -22.46 -2.58 -23.89
C ILE A 50 -23.01 -1.16 -23.87
N THR A 51 -23.51 -0.73 -22.72
CA THR A 51 -23.99 0.62 -22.48
C THR A 51 -22.96 1.39 -21.65
N ILE A 52 -22.36 2.42 -22.22
CA ILE A 52 -21.46 3.34 -21.52
C ILE A 52 -22.24 4.61 -21.19
N SER A 53 -22.30 5.00 -19.91
CA SER A 53 -22.91 6.25 -19.49
C SER A 53 -21.89 7.19 -18.84
N ARG A 54 -22.06 8.48 -19.10
CA ARG A 54 -21.32 9.57 -18.46
C ARG A 54 -22.33 10.53 -17.82
N THR A 55 -22.20 10.73 -16.52
CA THR A 55 -22.98 11.71 -15.75
C THR A 55 -22.08 12.87 -15.39
N LEU A 56 -22.43 14.07 -15.84
CA LEU A 56 -21.78 15.32 -15.52
C LEU A 56 -22.61 16.05 -14.45
N PHE A 57 -21.95 16.57 -13.43
CA PHE A 57 -22.56 17.35 -12.35
C PHE A 57 -22.21 18.83 -12.48
N ARG A 58 -22.98 19.69 -11.79
CA ARG A 58 -22.77 21.16 -11.84
C ARG A 58 -21.45 21.61 -11.20
N ASN A 59 -20.92 20.83 -10.28
CA ASN A 59 -19.62 21.05 -9.64
C ASN A 59 -18.43 20.71 -10.56
N GLY A 60 -18.68 20.19 -11.77
CA GLY A 60 -17.64 19.79 -12.72
C GLY A 60 -17.26 18.31 -12.63
N ASP A 61 -17.79 17.58 -11.65
CA ASP A 61 -17.50 16.15 -11.51
C ASP A 61 -18.13 15.35 -12.65
N SER A 62 -17.39 14.33 -13.11
CA SER A 62 -17.84 13.39 -14.13
C SER A 62 -17.78 11.97 -13.57
N GLU A 63 -18.93 11.32 -13.48
CA GLU A 63 -19.04 9.91 -13.18
C GLU A 63 -19.19 9.10 -14.47
N TYR A 64 -18.60 7.92 -14.49
CA TYR A 64 -18.64 7.01 -15.62
C TYR A 64 -19.18 5.66 -15.15
N ALA A 65 -20.09 5.08 -15.93
CA ALA A 65 -20.59 3.75 -15.69
C ALA A 65 -20.64 2.94 -16.98
N MET A 66 -20.49 1.62 -16.83
CA MET A 66 -20.59 0.63 -17.89
C MET A 66 -21.62 -0.40 -17.46
N ASN A 67 -22.68 -0.58 -18.24
CA ASN A 67 -23.82 -1.44 -17.89
C ASN A 67 -24.36 -1.15 -16.47
N ASN A 68 -24.48 0.15 -16.12
CA ASN A 68 -24.85 0.66 -14.79
C ASN A 68 -23.88 0.36 -13.64
N VAL A 69 -22.69 -0.19 -13.92
CA VAL A 69 -21.62 -0.39 -12.93
C VAL A 69 -20.64 0.79 -12.98
N PRO A 70 -20.35 1.47 -11.86
CA PRO A 70 -19.40 2.57 -11.83
C PRO A 70 -17.99 2.09 -12.19
N CYS A 71 -17.32 2.81 -13.08
CA CYS A 71 -15.98 2.47 -13.56
C CYS A 71 -15.12 3.73 -13.74
N ARG A 72 -13.81 3.56 -13.87
CA ARG A 72 -12.90 4.69 -14.08
C ARG A 72 -12.87 5.07 -15.55
N LEU A 73 -12.68 6.36 -15.83
CA LEU A 73 -12.45 6.85 -17.19
C LEU A 73 -11.28 6.11 -17.87
N LEU A 74 -10.23 5.78 -17.10
CA LEU A 74 -9.06 5.06 -17.64
C LEU A 74 -9.45 3.69 -18.19
N ASP A 75 -10.33 2.96 -17.50
CA ASP A 75 -10.73 1.61 -17.88
C ASP A 75 -11.56 1.64 -19.17
N ILE A 76 -12.50 2.60 -19.28
CA ILE A 76 -13.27 2.83 -20.53
C ILE A 76 -12.32 3.21 -21.69
N GLN A 77 -11.34 4.08 -21.43
CA GLN A 77 -10.41 4.53 -22.47
C GLN A 77 -9.49 3.41 -22.96
N GLU A 78 -8.98 2.57 -22.06
CA GLU A 78 -8.14 1.43 -22.42
C GLU A 78 -8.94 0.40 -23.24
N MET A 79 -10.16 0.07 -22.80
CA MET A 79 -11.07 -0.81 -23.51
C MET A 79 -11.39 -0.31 -24.93
N LEU A 80 -11.79 0.96 -25.07
CA LEU A 80 -12.12 1.55 -26.37
C LEU A 80 -10.90 1.70 -27.28
N SER A 81 -9.72 1.92 -26.71
CA SER A 81 -8.46 1.98 -27.47
C SER A 81 -8.08 0.61 -28.04
N ASP A 82 -8.37 -0.47 -27.33
CA ASP A 82 -8.12 -1.83 -27.81
C ASP A 82 -9.13 -2.26 -28.91
N SER A 83 -10.36 -1.73 -28.87
CA SER A 83 -11.41 -2.04 -29.85
C SER A 83 -11.37 -1.21 -31.14
N GLY A 84 -10.51 -0.19 -31.21
CA GLY A 84 -10.42 0.67 -32.39
C GLY A 84 -11.30 1.93 -32.35
N VAL A 85 -11.92 2.24 -31.21
CA VAL A 85 -12.81 3.42 -31.01
C VAL A 85 -12.25 4.32 -29.90
N GLY A 86 -10.93 4.54 -29.88
CA GLY A 86 -10.26 5.40 -28.90
C GLY A 86 -10.38 6.90 -29.22
N ARG A 87 -10.13 7.76 -28.21
CA ARG A 87 -10.14 9.25 -28.30
C ARG A 87 -9.19 9.82 -29.36
N HIS A 88 -8.32 9.02 -29.95
CA HIS A 88 -7.29 9.44 -30.89
C HIS A 88 -7.37 8.68 -32.23
N GLN A 89 -8.35 7.79 -32.38
CA GLN A 89 -8.60 7.13 -33.67
C GLN A 89 -9.50 8.00 -34.54
N HIS A 90 -9.18 8.05 -35.83
CA HIS A 90 -9.73 8.92 -36.89
C HIS A 90 -11.25 8.82 -37.16
N VAL A 91 -12.01 8.21 -36.26
CA VAL A 91 -13.46 7.98 -36.37
C VAL A 91 -14.25 9.26 -36.13
N ILE A 92 -13.65 10.26 -35.43
CA ILE A 92 -14.27 11.57 -35.21
C ILE A 92 -13.43 12.62 -35.93
N VAL A 93 -13.92 13.07 -37.10
CA VAL A 93 -13.35 14.20 -37.83
C VAL A 93 -14.07 15.47 -37.38
N SER A 94 -13.37 16.29 -36.60
CA SER A 94 -13.86 17.62 -36.21
C SER A 94 -13.59 18.63 -37.33
N GLN A 95 -14.44 19.65 -37.46
CA GLN A 95 -14.26 20.70 -38.45
C GLN A 95 -12.90 21.40 -38.25
N GLY A 96 -12.11 21.55 -39.31
CA GLY A 96 -10.75 22.13 -39.27
C GLY A 96 -9.63 21.16 -38.87
N GLN A 97 -9.94 19.90 -38.53
CA GLN A 97 -8.93 18.91 -38.17
C GLN A 97 -8.05 18.52 -39.36
N ILE A 98 -8.59 18.50 -40.58
CA ILE A 98 -7.84 18.21 -41.81
C ILE A 98 -6.79 19.31 -42.06
N ASP A 99 -7.17 20.59 -41.92
CA ASP A 99 -6.25 21.72 -42.06
C ASP A 99 -5.15 21.70 -40.99
N ALA A 100 -5.49 21.25 -39.77
CA ALA A 100 -4.52 21.08 -38.70
C ALA A 100 -3.49 19.98 -39.01
N VAL A 101 -3.89 18.86 -39.62
CA VAL A 101 -2.95 17.79 -40.03
C VAL A 101 -2.05 18.25 -41.17
N LEU A 102 -2.58 19.00 -42.14
CA LEU A 102 -1.82 19.50 -43.28
C LEU A 102 -0.77 20.55 -42.88
N ASN A 103 -1.09 21.41 -41.91
CA ASN A 103 -0.17 22.43 -41.40
C ASN A 103 0.63 21.98 -40.15
N ALA A 104 0.46 20.74 -39.70
CA ALA A 104 1.16 20.21 -38.53
C ALA A 104 2.68 20.17 -38.74
N LYS A 105 3.42 20.41 -37.65
CA LYS A 105 4.87 20.22 -37.61
C LYS A 105 5.22 18.75 -37.87
N PRO A 106 6.45 18.45 -38.36
CA PRO A 106 6.87 17.08 -38.65
C PRO A 106 6.71 16.12 -37.46
N GLU A 107 6.94 16.60 -36.23
CA GLU A 107 6.81 15.81 -35.00
C GLU A 107 5.36 15.40 -34.73
N ASP A 108 4.43 16.35 -34.84
CA ASP A 108 3.00 16.11 -34.64
C ASP A 108 2.44 15.22 -35.75
N ARG A 109 2.85 15.45 -37.01
CA ARG A 109 2.46 14.61 -38.15
C ARG A 109 2.95 13.16 -37.98
N ARG A 110 4.17 12.97 -37.47
CA ARG A 110 4.71 11.63 -37.18
C ARG A 110 3.88 10.90 -36.13
N SER A 111 3.43 11.60 -35.09
CA SER A 111 2.59 11.00 -34.04
C SER A 111 1.27 10.45 -34.61
N ILE A 112 0.65 11.19 -35.54
CA ILE A 112 -0.58 10.82 -36.24
C ILE A 112 -0.36 9.58 -37.13
N ILE A 113 0.79 9.52 -37.83
CA ILE A 113 1.13 8.37 -38.70
C ILE A 113 1.45 7.12 -37.86
N GLU A 114 2.22 7.26 -36.78
CA GLU A 114 2.54 6.16 -35.85
C GLU A 114 1.29 5.59 -35.16
N GLU A 115 0.28 6.45 -34.96
CA GLU A 115 -1.04 6.09 -34.46
C GLU A 115 -1.87 5.33 -35.49
N ALA A 116 -1.95 5.82 -36.72
CA ALA A 116 -2.63 5.13 -37.81
C ALA A 116 -2.01 3.74 -38.09
N ALA A 117 -0.69 3.62 -37.94
CA ALA A 117 0.05 2.35 -38.04
C ALA A 117 -0.15 1.43 -36.82
N GLY A 118 -0.81 1.89 -35.76
CA GLY A 118 -1.06 1.11 -34.55
C GLY A 118 0.19 0.80 -33.71
N VAL A 119 1.33 1.42 -34.01
CA VAL A 119 2.61 1.20 -33.31
C VAL A 119 2.67 1.96 -31.98
N LEU A 120 1.94 3.09 -31.91
CA LEU A 120 1.91 3.95 -30.73
C LEU A 120 1.49 3.23 -29.44
N LYS A 121 0.55 2.27 -29.52
CA LYS A 121 0.09 1.49 -28.36
C LYS A 121 1.21 0.65 -27.73
N PHE A 122 2.02 0.00 -28.57
CA PHE A 122 3.13 -0.83 -28.12
C PHE A 122 4.25 0.02 -27.53
N ARG A 123 4.55 1.16 -28.16
CA ARG A 123 5.53 2.13 -27.66
C ARG A 123 5.14 2.65 -26.27
N LYS A 124 3.89 3.08 -26.09
CA LYS A 124 3.37 3.58 -24.81
C LYS A 124 3.36 2.49 -23.72
N ARG A 125 3.02 1.25 -24.09
CA ARG A 125 3.10 0.10 -23.18
C ARG A 125 4.54 -0.18 -22.76
N ARG A 126 5.50 -0.12 -23.70
CA ARG A 126 6.93 -0.28 -23.41
C ARG A 126 7.44 0.79 -22.46
N GLU A 127 7.15 2.07 -22.73
CA GLU A 127 7.57 3.19 -21.88
C GLU A 127 6.98 3.09 -20.46
N LYS A 128 5.71 2.69 -20.32
CA LYS A 128 5.08 2.44 -19.02
C LYS A 128 5.80 1.34 -18.25
N SER A 129 6.17 0.25 -18.92
CA SER A 129 6.92 -0.85 -18.32
C SER A 129 8.35 -0.44 -17.93
N GLU A 130 9.06 0.26 -18.81
CA GLU A 130 10.41 0.81 -18.53
C GLU A 130 10.38 1.73 -17.31
N ARG A 131 9.38 2.61 -17.21
CA ARG A 131 9.21 3.49 -16.05
C ARG A 131 8.96 2.72 -14.75
N ARG A 132 8.17 1.65 -14.81
CA ARG A 132 7.93 0.77 -13.65
C ARG A 132 9.20 0.05 -13.24
N LEU A 133 9.97 -0.49 -14.19
CA LEU A 133 11.25 -1.15 -13.92
C LEU A 133 12.23 -0.22 -13.20
N ARG A 134 12.41 1.01 -13.71
CA ARG A 134 13.27 2.02 -13.05
C ARG A 134 12.84 2.31 -11.62
N SER A 135 11.54 2.50 -11.39
CA SER A 135 11.02 2.70 -10.03
C SER A 135 11.26 1.49 -9.12
N THR A 136 11.15 0.27 -9.65
CA THR A 136 11.47 -0.94 -8.89
C THR A 136 12.96 -1.05 -8.57
N GLU A 137 13.85 -0.70 -9.50
CA GLU A 137 15.30 -0.68 -9.27
C GLU A 137 15.70 0.32 -8.16
N GLU A 138 15.11 1.52 -8.18
CA GLU A 138 15.28 2.51 -7.11
C GLU A 138 14.81 1.97 -5.74
N ASN A 139 13.66 1.30 -5.71
CA ASN A 139 13.12 0.68 -4.50
C ASN A 139 14.04 -0.44 -3.97
N ILE A 140 14.58 -1.29 -4.84
CA ILE A 140 15.52 -2.35 -4.46
C ILE A 140 16.79 -1.75 -3.86
N THR A 141 17.33 -0.70 -4.48
CA THR A 141 18.53 -0.01 -3.98
C THR A 141 18.31 0.50 -2.56
N ARG A 142 17.15 1.14 -2.30
CA ARG A 142 16.77 1.61 -0.97
C ARG A 142 16.60 0.47 0.05
N LEU A 143 16.01 -0.65 -0.37
CA LEU A 143 15.86 -1.83 0.49
C LEU A 143 17.21 -2.44 0.87
N GLN A 144 18.18 -2.45 -0.06
CA GLN A 144 19.53 -2.93 0.22
C GLN A 144 20.23 -2.05 1.26
N ASP A 145 20.08 -0.73 1.18
CA ASP A 145 20.63 0.18 2.17
C ASP A 145 20.00 -0.03 3.55
N LEU A 146 18.67 -0.18 3.62
CA LEU A 146 17.95 -0.47 4.86
C LEU A 146 18.38 -1.83 5.45
N LEU A 147 18.57 -2.84 4.61
CA LEU A 147 19.08 -4.14 5.05
C LEU A 147 20.47 -4.04 5.65
N ARG A 148 21.37 -3.23 5.05
CA ARG A 148 22.71 -2.99 5.61
C ARG A 148 22.63 -2.31 6.97
N GLU A 149 21.76 -1.32 7.11
CA GLU A 149 21.57 -0.60 8.37
C GLU A 149 21.03 -1.54 9.47
N VAL A 150 20.00 -2.34 9.18
CA VAL A 150 19.46 -3.32 10.15
C VAL A 150 20.54 -4.34 10.56
N LYS A 151 21.34 -4.85 9.62
CA LYS A 151 22.47 -5.75 9.94
C LYS A 151 23.51 -5.07 10.84
N ARG A 152 23.77 -3.77 10.64
CA ARG A 152 24.69 -3.00 11.48
C ARG A 152 24.15 -2.85 12.91
N GLN A 153 22.83 -2.71 13.06
CA GLN A 153 22.15 -2.63 14.36
C GLN A 153 22.08 -3.98 15.09
N LEU A 154 22.01 -5.10 14.38
CA LEU A 154 22.00 -6.44 14.99
C LEU A 154 23.27 -6.77 15.79
N LYS A 155 24.45 -6.43 15.26
CA LYS A 155 25.74 -6.76 15.89
C LYS A 155 25.92 -6.24 17.33
N PRO A 156 25.62 -4.98 17.67
CA PRO A 156 25.66 -4.52 19.05
C PRO A 156 24.58 -5.17 19.92
N LEU A 157 23.38 -5.45 19.39
CA LEU A 157 22.31 -6.13 20.13
C LEU A 157 22.72 -7.57 20.50
N GLU A 158 23.36 -8.30 19.60
CA GLU A 158 23.91 -9.63 19.90
C GLU A 158 24.93 -9.58 21.03
N ARG A 159 25.85 -8.60 20.99
CA ARG A 159 26.84 -8.39 22.05
C ARG A 159 26.18 -8.06 23.40
N GLN A 160 25.14 -7.24 23.40
CA GLN A 160 24.37 -6.91 24.59
C GLN A 160 23.65 -8.14 25.16
N ALA A 161 23.04 -8.96 24.30
CA ALA A 161 22.41 -10.21 24.71
C ALA A 161 23.42 -11.20 25.33
N ASP A 162 24.60 -11.35 24.72
CA ASP A 162 25.65 -12.22 25.25
C ASP A 162 26.23 -11.71 26.57
N ALA A 163 26.37 -10.40 26.74
CA ALA A 163 26.77 -9.79 28.01
C ALA A 163 25.72 -10.01 29.10
N ALA A 164 24.44 -9.84 28.77
CA ALA A 164 23.33 -10.10 29.70
C ALA A 164 23.27 -11.57 30.13
N ARG A 165 23.45 -12.53 29.21
CA ARG A 165 23.52 -13.96 29.55
C ARG A 165 24.67 -14.27 30.49
N ARG A 166 25.87 -13.73 30.22
CA ARG A 166 27.05 -13.90 31.08
C ARG A 166 26.86 -13.28 32.46
N HIS A 167 26.23 -12.11 32.53
CA HIS A 167 25.89 -11.49 33.81
C HIS A 167 24.92 -12.37 34.61
N GLY A 168 23.90 -12.94 33.96
CA GLY A 168 22.95 -13.85 34.61
C GLY A 168 23.62 -15.07 35.24
N SER A 169 24.54 -15.73 34.52
CA SER A 169 25.28 -16.89 35.06
C SER A 169 26.18 -16.51 36.23
N LEU A 170 26.94 -15.41 36.11
CA LEU A 170 27.82 -14.93 37.19
C LEU A 170 27.03 -14.47 38.41
N PHE A 171 25.85 -13.88 38.21
CA PHE A 171 24.99 -13.44 39.29
C PHE A 171 24.44 -14.61 40.11
N GLU A 172 24.02 -15.70 39.45
CA GLU A 172 23.59 -16.91 40.15
C GLU A 172 24.75 -17.58 40.91
N GLU A 173 25.95 -17.65 40.31
CA GLU A 173 27.14 -18.14 40.98
C GLU A 173 27.48 -17.30 42.23
N LEU A 174 27.50 -15.97 42.10
CA LEU A 174 27.70 -15.06 43.22
C LEU A 174 26.64 -15.23 44.31
N LYS A 175 25.37 -15.45 43.95
CA LYS A 175 24.29 -15.71 44.89
C LYS A 175 24.45 -17.05 45.60
N THR A 176 24.94 -18.09 44.94
CA THR A 176 25.26 -19.37 45.59
C THR A 176 26.41 -19.21 46.59
N LEU A 177 27.50 -18.54 46.20
CA LEU A 177 28.65 -18.28 47.08
C LEU A 177 28.26 -17.45 48.30
N LYS A 178 27.46 -16.38 48.12
CA LYS A 178 26.94 -15.58 49.24
C LYS A 178 26.09 -16.42 50.20
N ARG A 179 25.23 -17.31 49.69
CA ARG A 179 24.45 -18.24 50.53
C ARG A 179 25.35 -19.18 51.31
N HIS A 180 26.39 -19.73 50.69
CA HIS A 180 27.36 -20.59 51.38
C HIS A 180 28.15 -19.85 52.46
N LEU A 181 28.60 -18.61 52.18
CA LEU A 181 29.31 -17.78 53.16
C LEU A 181 28.41 -17.46 54.36
N ALA A 182 27.19 -16.97 54.11
CA ALA A 182 26.22 -16.67 55.17
C ALA A 182 25.87 -17.92 56.00
N GLY A 183 25.77 -19.08 55.36
CA GLY A 183 25.60 -20.36 56.05
C GLY A 183 26.75 -20.69 56.99
N ARG A 184 28.01 -20.51 56.54
CA ARG A 184 29.20 -20.72 57.39
C ARG A 184 29.22 -19.76 58.58
N GLU A 185 28.94 -18.47 58.35
CA GLU A 185 28.88 -17.46 59.41
C GLU A 185 27.81 -17.79 60.45
N LEU A 186 26.61 -18.20 60.02
CA LEU A 186 25.55 -18.65 60.92
C LEU A 186 25.96 -19.87 61.75
N THR A 187 26.67 -20.82 61.14
CA THR A 187 27.13 -22.04 61.83
C THR A 187 28.15 -21.67 62.91
N ALA A 188 29.15 -20.85 62.58
CA ALA A 188 30.16 -20.37 63.51
C ALA A 188 29.54 -19.57 64.68
N LEU A 189 28.59 -18.68 64.41
CA LEU A 189 27.87 -17.94 65.45
C LEU A 189 27.07 -18.87 66.38
N ARG A 190 26.48 -19.93 65.83
CA ARG A 190 25.70 -20.91 66.59
C ARG A 190 26.59 -21.80 67.46
N GLU A 191 27.74 -22.21 66.96
CA GLU A 191 28.77 -22.90 67.74
C GLU A 191 29.29 -22.02 68.88
N GLY A 192 29.58 -20.74 68.60
CA GLY A 192 29.97 -19.76 69.61
C GLY A 192 28.92 -19.57 70.70
N LEU A 193 27.64 -19.46 70.33
CA LEU A 193 26.51 -19.39 71.27
C LEU A 193 26.42 -20.64 72.15
N ASN A 194 26.51 -21.83 71.57
CA ASN A 194 26.47 -23.09 72.29
C ASN A 194 27.64 -23.21 73.29
N ALA A 195 28.85 -22.81 72.88
CA ALA A 195 30.03 -22.81 73.75
C ALA A 195 29.85 -21.86 74.95
N VAL A 196 29.33 -20.66 74.73
CA VAL A 196 29.02 -19.70 75.81
C VAL A 196 27.93 -20.23 76.74
N GLN A 197 26.89 -20.88 76.20
CA GLN A 197 25.84 -21.50 77.00
C GLN A 197 26.39 -22.63 77.87
N LEU A 198 27.22 -23.51 77.31
CA LEU A 198 27.89 -24.59 78.05
C LEU A 198 28.76 -24.03 79.18
N ALA A 199 29.61 -23.04 78.88
CA ALA A 199 30.42 -22.37 79.89
C ALA A 199 29.57 -21.74 80.99
N LYS A 200 28.44 -21.10 80.65
CA LYS A 200 27.50 -20.53 81.62
C LYS A 200 26.87 -21.60 82.51
N THR A 201 26.50 -22.76 81.95
CA THR A 201 25.94 -23.87 82.74
C THR A 201 26.97 -24.51 83.67
N GLN A 202 28.24 -24.62 83.24
CA GLN A 202 29.33 -25.11 84.08
C GLN A 202 29.60 -24.16 85.24
N LEU A 203 29.76 -22.85 84.97
CA LEU A 203 29.92 -21.83 86.02
C LEU A 203 28.74 -21.82 87.00
N ALA A 204 27.50 -21.96 86.52
CA ALA A 204 26.34 -22.06 87.39
C ALA A 204 26.33 -23.35 88.24
N SER A 205 26.89 -24.45 87.73
CA SER A 205 27.05 -25.70 88.49
C SER A 205 28.17 -25.61 89.53
N ASP A 206 29.25 -24.91 89.23
CA ASP A 206 30.38 -24.72 90.13
C ASP A 206 30.04 -23.72 91.25
N ASP A 207 29.29 -22.66 90.93
CA ASP A 207 28.75 -21.72 91.94
C ASP A 207 27.79 -22.43 92.92
N ARG A 208 27.01 -23.41 92.45
CA ARG A 208 26.15 -24.23 93.31
C ARG A 208 26.94 -25.16 94.23
N LYS A 209 28.06 -25.73 93.75
CA LYS A 209 28.95 -26.57 94.57
C LYS A 209 29.65 -25.75 95.65
N LEU A 210 30.08 -24.53 95.32
CA LEU A 210 30.70 -23.61 96.28
C LEU A 210 29.74 -23.14 97.38
N LYS A 211 28.44 -23.03 97.09
CA LYS A 211 27.40 -22.67 98.09
C LYS A 211 26.95 -23.83 98.99
N GLN A 212 27.32 -25.07 98.66
CA GLN A 212 26.99 -26.28 99.44
C GLN A 212 28.14 -26.75 100.33
N SER A 213 29.32 -26.12 100.24
CA SER A 213 30.47 -26.32 101.13
C SER A 213 30.55 -25.21 102.18
#